data_AF-A0A3A8ZNQ2-F1
#
_entry.id   AF-A0A3A8ZNQ2-F1
#
_cell.length_a   1.000
_cell.length_b   1.000
_cell.length_c   1.000
_cell.angle_alpha   90.00
_cell.angle_beta   90.00
_cell.angle_gamma   90.00
#
_symmetry.space_group_name_H-M   'P 1'
#
loop_
_entity.id
_entity.type
_entity.pdbx_description
1 polymer ?
#
loop_
_entity_poly.entity_id
_entity_poly.type
_entity_poly.pdbx_seq_one_letter_code
_entity_poly.pdbx_strand_id
1 'polypeptide(L)'
;MTTSDYKQLQENFTPAKLANEVLKIHKDISEITWILSSILINTETARQKIAAINREHPENHLFFFLINPPGGNSTPIYNASPESLRQDLVWKKDYLEIKTKAKTLHEVIHQLEARYNRNL
;
A
#
# COMPACT_ATOMS: atom_id res chain seq x y z
N MET A 1 6.33 -14.29 5.73
CA MET A 1 5.53 -14.64 4.55
C MET A 1 5.59 -16.15 4.34
N THR A 2 4.44 -16.83 4.26
CA THR A 2 4.38 -18.28 4.05
C THR A 2 4.46 -18.66 2.57
N THR A 3 4.72 -19.93 2.25
CA THR A 3 4.67 -20.44 0.87
C THR A 3 3.30 -20.24 0.20
N SER A 4 2.22 -20.26 1.00
CA SER A 4 0.86 -20.00 0.54
C SER A 4 0.67 -18.53 0.13
N ASP A 5 1.17 -17.59 0.95
CA ASP A 5 1.11 -16.15 0.67
C ASP A 5 1.90 -15.80 -0.60
N TYR A 6 3.04 -16.47 -0.82
CA TYR A 6 3.84 -16.29 -2.03
C TYR A 6 3.10 -16.74 -3.28
N LYS A 7 2.43 -17.89 -3.22
CA LYS A 7 1.64 -18.40 -4.34
C LYS A 7 0.47 -17.47 -4.67
N GLN A 8 -0.23 -16.96 -3.66
CA GLN A 8 -1.30 -15.98 -3.86
C GLN A 8 -0.79 -14.67 -4.47
N LEU A 9 0.38 -14.18 -4.05
CA LEU A 9 0.99 -13.00 -4.67
C LEU A 9 1.37 -13.29 -6.13
N GLN A 10 1.93 -14.46 -6.43
CA GLN A 10 2.29 -14.82 -7.80
C GLN A 10 1.08 -14.93 -8.74
N GLU A 11 -0.05 -15.47 -8.24
CA GLU A 11 -1.29 -15.58 -9.01
C GLU A 11 -1.97 -14.22 -9.25
N ASN A 12 -1.87 -13.29 -8.29
CA ASN A 12 -2.52 -11.98 -8.36
C ASN A 12 -1.60 -10.87 -8.90
N PHE A 13 -0.28 -11.10 -9.02
CA PHE A 13 0.65 -10.08 -9.45
C PHE A 13 0.49 -9.79 -10.94
N THR A 14 -0.10 -8.64 -11.21
CA THR A 14 -0.02 -7.99 -12.50
C THR A 14 1.03 -6.88 -12.41
N PRO A 15 2.04 -6.85 -13.29
CA PRO A 15 2.84 -5.65 -13.48
C PRO A 15 1.91 -4.46 -13.70
N ALA A 16 2.30 -3.26 -13.28
CA ALA A 16 1.53 -2.05 -13.57
C ALA A 16 1.51 -1.85 -15.11
N LYS A 17 0.51 -2.43 -15.78
CA LYS A 17 0.51 -2.60 -17.24
C LYS A 17 -0.04 -1.38 -17.97
N LEU A 18 -0.73 -0.48 -17.28
CA LEU A 18 -1.39 0.68 -17.88
C LEU A 18 -1.05 1.96 -17.13
N ALA A 19 -0.50 2.95 -17.85
CA ALA A 19 -0.21 4.28 -17.31
C ALA A 19 -1.43 4.92 -16.63
N ASN A 20 -2.64 4.63 -17.12
CA ASN A 20 -3.90 5.12 -16.54
C ASN A 20 -4.18 4.58 -15.14
N GLU A 21 -3.83 3.32 -14.87
CA GLU A 21 -3.99 2.70 -13.54
C GLU A 21 -3.05 3.38 -12.54
N VAL A 22 -1.79 3.58 -12.92
CA VAL A 22 -0.78 4.26 -12.12
C VAL A 22 -1.18 5.71 -11.83
N LEU A 23 -1.65 6.44 -12.84
CA LEU A 23 -2.13 7.81 -12.68
C LEU A 23 -3.34 7.90 -11.75
N LYS A 24 -4.28 6.95 -11.84
CA LYS A 24 -5.44 6.88 -10.94
C LYS A 24 -4.98 6.70 -9.50
N ILE A 25 -4.12 5.72 -9.20
CA ILE A 25 -3.65 5.47 -7.83
C ILE A 25 -2.88 6.68 -7.29
N HIS A 26 -2.02 7.32 -8.10
CA HIS A 26 -1.35 8.56 -7.70
C HIS A 26 -2.32 9.69 -7.35
N LYS A 27 -3.38 9.85 -8.15
CA LYS A 27 -4.42 10.85 -7.89
C LYS A 27 -5.15 10.54 -6.58
N ASP A 28 -5.53 9.28 -6.36
CA ASP A 28 -6.23 8.86 -5.15
C ASP A 28 -5.37 9.08 -3.90
N ILE A 29 -4.08 8.70 -3.93
CA ILE A 29 -3.12 8.95 -2.84
C ILE A 29 -2.99 10.45 -2.56
N SER A 30 -2.90 11.28 -3.60
CA SER A 30 -2.76 12.73 -3.47
C SER A 30 -3.99 13.37 -2.85
N GLU A 31 -5.19 12.95 -3.28
CA GLU A 31 -6.46 13.43 -2.72
C GLU A 31 -6.59 13.07 -1.24
N ILE A 32 -6.26 11.83 -0.85
CA ILE A 32 -6.34 11.40 0.55
C ILE A 32 -5.30 12.15 1.40
N THR A 33 -4.09 12.36 0.88
CA THR A 33 -3.05 13.15 1.55
C THR A 33 -3.55 14.57 1.80
N TRP A 34 -4.21 15.20 0.81
CA TRP A 34 -4.80 16.52 0.97
C TRP A 34 -5.88 16.55 2.06
N ILE A 35 -6.77 15.55 2.11
CA ILE A 35 -7.78 15.41 3.18
C ILE A 35 -7.09 15.33 4.56
N LEU A 36 -6.04 14.52 4.67
CA LEU A 36 -5.29 14.31 5.91
C LEU A 36 -4.43 15.52 6.32
N SER A 37 -4.18 16.46 5.41
CA SER A 37 -3.45 17.71 5.67
C SER A 37 -4.37 18.92 5.88
N SER A 38 -5.69 18.76 5.72
CA SER A 38 -6.66 19.85 5.87
C SER A 38 -6.87 20.27 7.34
N ILE A 39 -7.26 21.53 7.57
CA ILE A 39 -7.52 22.08 8.91
C ILE A 39 -8.64 21.31 9.63
N LEU A 40 -9.67 20.92 8.87
CA LEU A 40 -10.78 20.10 9.35
C LEU A 40 -10.64 18.70 8.75
N ILE A 41 -9.74 17.90 9.36
CA ILE A 41 -9.43 16.55 8.88
C ILE A 41 -10.70 15.70 8.86
N ASN A 42 -11.16 15.35 7.65
CA ASN A 42 -12.23 14.37 7.47
C ASN A 42 -11.63 12.95 7.44
N THR A 43 -11.29 12.45 8.62
CA THR A 43 -10.67 11.12 8.79
C THR A 43 -11.55 10.01 8.20
N GLU A 44 -12.87 10.13 8.33
CA GLU A 44 -13.79 9.10 7.83
C GLU A 44 -13.74 9.00 6.29
N THR A 45 -13.75 10.13 5.58
CA THR A 45 -13.56 10.12 4.13
C THR A 45 -12.20 9.57 3.72
N ALA A 46 -11.13 9.86 4.48
CA ALA A 46 -9.81 9.27 4.22
C ALA A 46 -9.82 7.74 4.36
N ARG A 47 -10.46 7.21 5.42
CA ARG A 47 -10.61 5.76 5.64
C ARG A 47 -11.38 5.09 4.51
N GLN A 48 -12.49 5.69 4.08
CA GLN A 48 -13.33 5.16 3.00
C GLN A 48 -12.57 5.09 1.68
N LYS A 49 -11.80 6.12 1.35
CA LYS A 49 -10.97 6.14 0.14
C LYS A 49 -9.84 5.11 0.18
N ILE A 50 -9.14 4.97 1.32
CA ILE A 50 -8.11 3.94 1.48
C ILE A 50 -8.73 2.53 1.37
N ALA A 51 -9.90 2.31 1.97
CA ALA A 51 -10.61 1.04 1.85
C ALA A 51 -11.00 0.72 0.39
N ALA A 52 -11.38 1.73 -0.40
CA ALA A 52 -11.63 1.56 -1.83
C ALA A 52 -10.37 1.14 -2.60
N ILE A 53 -9.23 1.78 -2.35
CA ILE A 53 -7.93 1.39 -2.94
C ILE A 53 -7.60 -0.07 -2.59
N ASN A 54 -7.78 -0.49 -1.33
CA ASN A 54 -7.50 -1.86 -0.90
C ASN A 54 -8.45 -2.89 -1.51
N ARG A 55 -9.70 -2.51 -1.82
CA ARG A 55 -10.65 -3.37 -2.53
C ARG A 55 -10.27 -3.55 -4.00
N GLU A 56 -9.76 -2.51 -4.63
CA GLU A 56 -9.28 -2.56 -6.03
C GLU A 56 -7.92 -3.26 -6.16
N HIS A 57 -7.10 -3.21 -5.11
CA HIS A 57 -5.76 -3.79 -5.04
C HIS A 57 -5.65 -4.74 -3.84
N PRO A 58 -6.28 -5.93 -3.88
CA PRO A 58 -6.28 -6.89 -2.77
C PRO A 58 -4.87 -7.37 -2.40
N GLU A 59 -3.91 -7.32 -3.33
CA GLU A 59 -2.50 -7.65 -3.08
C GLU A 59 -1.84 -6.74 -2.02
N ASN A 60 -2.38 -5.53 -1.81
CA ASN A 60 -1.90 -4.61 -0.80
C ASN A 60 -1.87 -5.23 0.60
N HIS A 61 -2.79 -6.14 0.91
CA HIS A 61 -2.83 -6.80 2.21
C HIS A 61 -1.60 -7.68 2.44
N LEU A 62 -1.18 -8.41 1.41
CA LEU A 62 -0.01 -9.30 1.48
C LEU A 62 1.29 -8.49 1.52
N PHE A 63 1.41 -7.42 0.72
CA PHE A 63 2.56 -6.53 0.79
C PHE A 63 2.64 -5.75 2.11
N PHE A 64 1.51 -5.40 2.71
CA PHE A 64 1.48 -4.78 4.03
C PHE A 64 2.09 -5.71 5.09
N PHE A 65 1.74 -7.00 5.10
CA PHE A 65 2.33 -7.97 6.03
C PHE A 65 3.78 -8.30 5.74
N LEU A 66 4.22 -8.19 4.48
CA LEU A 66 5.62 -8.34 4.10
C LEU A 66 6.48 -7.27 4.80
N ILE A 67 6.03 -6.02 4.79
CA ILE A 67 6.79 -4.88 5.34
C ILE A 67 6.46 -4.58 6.82
N ASN A 68 5.33 -5.09 7.33
CA ASN A 68 4.90 -5.00 8.73
C ASN A 68 4.63 -6.41 9.29
N PRO A 69 5.67 -7.17 9.67
CA PRO A 69 5.49 -8.52 10.18
C PRO A 69 4.59 -8.57 11.43
N PRO A 70 3.91 -9.70 11.70
CA PRO A 70 2.79 -9.83 12.64
C PRO A 70 3.09 -9.54 14.13
N GLY A 71 4.31 -9.13 14.48
CA GLY A 71 4.62 -8.53 15.78
C GLY A 71 4.23 -7.05 15.88
N GLY A 72 3.89 -6.39 14.77
CA GLY A 72 3.43 -5.00 14.72
C GLY A 72 1.91 -4.88 14.86
N ASN A 73 1.45 -3.92 15.66
CA ASN A 73 0.03 -3.59 15.80
C ASN A 73 -0.55 -3.14 14.44
N SER A 74 -1.18 -4.07 13.74
CA SER A 74 -1.94 -3.77 12.52
C SER A 74 -3.27 -3.15 12.93
N THR A 75 -3.34 -1.81 12.93
CA THR A 75 -4.61 -1.12 13.20
C THR A 75 -5.52 -1.25 11.98
N PRO A 76 -6.73 -1.79 12.11
CA PRO A 76 -7.67 -1.83 10.99
C PRO A 76 -7.95 -0.43 10.45
N ILE A 77 -8.07 -0.27 9.13
CA ILE A 77 -8.29 1.04 8.49
C ILE A 77 -9.49 1.79 9.10
N TYR A 78 -10.57 1.08 9.46
CA TYR A 78 -11.76 1.70 10.06
C TYR A 78 -11.50 2.35 11.44
N ASN A 79 -10.48 1.90 12.16
CA ASN A 79 -10.04 2.44 13.45
C ASN A 79 -8.74 3.25 13.35
N ALA A 80 -8.15 3.38 12.17
CA ALA A 80 -6.85 4.00 12.01
C ALA A 80 -6.90 5.51 12.33
N SER A 81 -5.87 5.98 13.04
CA SER A 81 -5.65 7.40 13.31
C SER A 81 -5.22 8.14 12.03
N PRO A 82 -5.37 9.47 11.94
CA PRO A 82 -4.86 10.23 10.79
C PRO A 82 -3.38 9.95 10.49
N GLU A 83 -2.55 9.77 11.53
CA GLU A 83 -1.14 9.46 11.37
C GLU A 83 -0.93 8.06 10.79
N SER A 84 -1.65 7.07 11.30
CA SER A 84 -1.64 5.71 10.75
C SER A 84 -2.07 5.69 9.28
N LEU A 85 -3.06 6.51 8.90
CA LEU A 85 -3.48 6.65 7.50
C LEU A 85 -2.41 7.33 6.64
N ARG A 86 -1.67 8.32 7.15
CA ARG A 86 -0.54 8.91 6.42
C ARG A 86 0.57 7.89 6.18
N GLN A 87 0.92 7.10 7.19
CA GLN A 87 1.90 6.01 7.04
C GLN A 87 1.42 4.96 6.04
N ASP A 88 0.12 4.65 6.03
CA ASP A 88 -0.48 3.76 5.03
C ASP A 88 -0.30 4.29 3.60
N LEU A 89 -0.52 5.58 3.37
CA LEU A 89 -0.30 6.20 2.07
C LEU A 89 1.19 6.24 1.66
N VAL A 90 2.10 6.44 2.61
CA VAL A 90 3.55 6.46 2.34
C VAL A 90 4.00 5.14 1.75
N TRP A 91 3.66 4.01 2.40
CA TRP A 91 4.10 2.72 1.87
C TRP A 91 3.42 2.35 0.56
N LYS A 92 2.16 2.74 0.36
CA LYS A 92 1.45 2.52 -0.91
C LYS A 92 2.08 3.29 -2.06
N LYS A 93 2.52 4.52 -1.81
CA LYS A 93 3.27 5.32 -2.79
C LYS A 93 4.59 4.63 -3.14
N ASP A 94 5.34 4.20 -2.14
CA ASP A 94 6.62 3.52 -2.32
C ASP A 94 6.45 2.20 -3.09
N TYR A 95 5.42 1.43 -2.75
CA TYR A 95 5.02 0.22 -3.47
C TYR A 95 4.69 0.50 -4.94
N LEU A 96 3.90 1.54 -5.23
CA LEU A 96 3.55 1.91 -6.60
C LEU A 96 4.78 2.30 -7.42
N GLU A 97 5.71 3.07 -6.84
CA GLU A 97 6.98 3.45 -7.48
C GLU A 97 7.86 2.23 -7.80
N ILE A 98 7.85 1.22 -6.93
CA ILE A 98 8.59 -0.03 -7.14
C ILE A 98 7.86 -0.89 -8.20
N LYS A 99 6.54 -1.06 -8.08
CA LYS A 99 5.69 -1.87 -8.99
C LYS A 99 5.78 -1.38 -10.44
N THR A 100 5.95 -0.09 -10.65
CA THR A 100 6.07 0.52 -11.99
C THR A 100 7.45 0.31 -12.64
N LYS A 101 8.50 0.07 -11.85
CA LYS A 101 9.88 -0.12 -12.34
C LYS A 101 10.30 -1.58 -12.41
N ALA A 102 9.74 -2.42 -11.55
CA ALA A 102 10.06 -3.84 -11.47
C ALA A 102 9.48 -4.63 -12.65
N LYS A 103 10.23 -5.62 -13.15
CA LYS A 103 9.78 -6.51 -14.22
C LYS A 103 9.14 -7.79 -13.66
N THR A 104 9.47 -8.13 -12.42
CA THR A 104 9.05 -9.36 -11.76
C THR A 104 8.54 -9.09 -10.34
N LEU A 105 7.67 -9.97 -9.84
CA LEU A 105 7.23 -9.96 -8.45
C LEU A 105 8.42 -10.06 -7.47
N HIS A 106 9.42 -10.88 -7.82
CA HIS A 106 10.62 -11.05 -6.99
C HIS A 106 11.39 -9.73 -6.82
N GLU A 107 11.53 -8.95 -7.90
CA GLU A 107 12.14 -7.61 -7.82
C GLU A 107 11.33 -6.64 -6.95
N VAL A 108 10.00 -6.72 -6.97
CA VAL A 108 9.14 -5.89 -6.11
C VAL A 108 9.35 -6.23 -4.64
N ILE A 109 9.28 -7.52 -4.30
CA ILE A 109 9.48 -8.03 -2.93
C ILE A 109 10.86 -7.60 -2.42
N HIS A 110 11.91 -7.89 -3.19
CA HIS A 110 13.28 -7.56 -2.80
C HIS A 110 13.50 -6.05 -2.58
N GLN A 111 12.93 -5.20 -3.46
CA GLN A 111 13.05 -3.74 -3.30
C GLN A 111 12.25 -3.20 -2.11
N LEU A 112 11.06 -3.74 -1.83
CA LEU A 112 10.27 -3.37 -0.65
C LEU A 112 10.98 -3.79 0.63
N GLU A 113 11.46 -5.02 0.72
CA GLU A 113 12.23 -5.51 1.87
C GLU A 113 13.48 -4.66 2.09
N ALA A 114 14.23 -4.36 1.02
CA ALA A 114 15.41 -3.49 1.14
C ALA A 114 15.06 -2.07 1.63
N ARG A 115 13.85 -1.57 1.37
CA ARG A 115 13.41 -0.23 1.78
C ARG A 115 12.92 -0.19 3.23
N TYR A 116 12.22 -1.23 3.69
CA TYR A 116 11.58 -1.25 5.02
C TYR A 116 12.33 -2.06 6.06
N ASN A 117 13.09 -3.09 5.68
CA ASN A 117 13.93 -3.88 6.62
C ASN A 117 15.28 -3.22 6.93
N ARG A 118 15.68 -2.16 6.21
CA ARG A 118 16.88 -1.36 6.55
C ARG A 118 16.67 -0.41 7.75
N ASN A 119 15.44 -0.30 8.25
CA ASN A 119 15.08 0.59 9.36
C ASN A 119 14.79 -0.18 10.67
N LEU A 120 15.15 -1.47 10.73
CA LEU A 120 15.12 -2.31 11.94
C LEU A 120 16.54 -2.64 12.39
#